data_AF-A0A971ZA63-F1
#
_entry.id   AF-A0A971ZA63-F1
#
_cell.length_a   1.000
_cell.length_b   1.000
_cell.length_c   1.000
_cell.angle_alpha   90.00
_cell.angle_beta   90.00
_cell.angle_gamma   90.00
#
_symmetry.space_group_name_H-M   'P 1'
#
loop_
_entity.id
_entity.type
_entity.pdbx_description
1 polymer ?
#
loop_
_entity_poly.entity_id
_entity_poly.type
_entity_poly.pdbx_seq_one_letter_code
_entity_poly.pdbx_strand_id
1 'polypeptide(L)' 'MIQEEAARKYAGNPYNKESMRSLLLKPYFDLEIIYKLKRTDFSPVPSVNSVLLHIGKRKKALINKD' A
#
# COMPACT_ATOMS: atom_id res chain seq x y z
N MET A 1 1.36 9.25 0.34
CA MET A 1 2.72 8.79 0.70
C MET A 1 2.64 8.05 2.03
N ILE A 2 3.38 6.96 2.20
CA ILE A 2 3.40 6.15 3.42
C ILE A 2 4.78 5.48 3.60
N GLN A 3 5.13 5.04 4.82
CA GLN A 3 6.31 4.20 5.05
C GLN A 3 6.27 2.92 4.19
N GLU A 4 7.41 2.53 3.61
CA GLU A 4 7.51 1.40 2.69
C GLU A 4 6.98 0.09 3.30
N GLU A 5 7.33 -0.20 4.55
CA GLU A 5 6.87 -1.40 5.26
C GLU A 5 5.36 -1.42 5.49
N ALA A 6 4.76 -0.26 5.78
CA ALA A 6 3.33 -0.14 5.95
C ALA A 6 2.61 -0.36 4.60
N ALA A 7 3.10 0.25 3.51
CA ALA A 7 2.58 0.00 2.16
C ALA A 7 2.63 -1.49 1.81
N ARG A 8 3.76 -2.16 2.07
CA ARG A 8 3.93 -3.61 1.84
C ARG A 8 2.92 -4.44 2.63
N LYS A 9 2.68 -4.10 3.91
CA LYS A 9 1.69 -4.79 4.75
C LYS A 9 0.25 -4.60 4.25
N TYR A 10 -0.12 -3.40 3.81
CA TYR A 10 -1.45 -3.13 3.28
C TYR A 10 -1.66 -3.74 1.90
N ALA A 11 -0.65 -3.69 1.03
CA ALA A 11 -0.76 -4.17 -0.34
C ALA A 11 -0.63 -5.70 -0.45
N GLY A 12 0.00 -6.39 0.51
CA GLY A 12 0.17 -7.85 0.46
C GLY A 12 0.96 -8.28 -0.78
N ASN A 13 0.62 -9.44 -1.36
CA ASN A 13 1.30 -9.96 -2.56
C ASN A 13 1.05 -9.02 -3.76
N PRO A 14 2.06 -8.68 -4.59
CA PRO A 14 3.42 -9.23 -4.65
C PRO A 14 4.46 -8.54 -3.74
N TYR A 15 4.08 -7.51 -2.98
CA TYR A 15 5.02 -6.69 -2.21
C TYR A 15 5.42 -7.28 -0.86
N ASN A 16 4.60 -8.20 -0.34
CA ASN A 16 4.79 -8.95 0.90
C ASN A 16 3.89 -10.20 0.92
N LYS A 17 4.01 -11.04 1.94
CA LYS A 17 2.96 -12.04 2.27
C LYS A 17 1.64 -11.33 2.58
N GLU A 18 0.52 -11.99 2.30
CA GLU A 18 -0.78 -11.46 2.71
C GLU A 18 -0.85 -11.28 4.23
N SER A 19 -1.42 -10.16 4.65
CA SER A 19 -1.75 -9.85 6.04
C SER A 19 -3.26 -9.76 6.20
N MET A 20 -3.77 -9.80 7.43
CA MET A 20 -5.19 -9.54 7.68
C MET A 20 -5.64 -8.21 7.07
N ARG A 21 -4.77 -7.17 7.12
CA ARG A 21 -5.07 -5.86 6.53
C ARG A 21 -5.18 -5.95 5.00
N SER A 22 -4.26 -6.64 4.32
CA SER A 22 -4.32 -6.75 2.87
C SER A 22 -5.52 -7.56 2.40
N LEU A 23 -5.86 -8.64 3.10
CA LEU A 23 -7.03 -9.46 2.79
C LEU A 23 -8.35 -8.71 2.98
N LEU A 24 -8.44 -7.81 3.97
CA LEU A 24 -9.64 -6.97 4.15
C LEU A 24 -9.76 -5.84 3.12
N LEU A 25 -8.64 -5.36 2.57
CA LEU A 25 -8.62 -4.24 1.64
C LEU A 25 -8.76 -4.67 0.16
N LYS A 26 -8.07 -5.73 -0.25
CA LYS A 26 -8.02 -6.21 -1.64
C LYS A 26 -9.37 -6.49 -2.30
N PRO A 27 -10.41 -6.96 -1.58
CA PRO A 27 -11.73 -7.13 -2.18
C PRO A 27 -12.35 -5.83 -2.70
N TYR A 28 -11.94 -4.68 -2.16
CA TYR A 28 -12.55 -3.38 -2.46
C TYR A 28 -11.60 -2.43 -3.20
N PHE A 29 -10.28 -2.63 -3.05
CA PHE A 29 -9.26 -1.74 -3.59
C PHE A 29 -8.17 -2.49 -4.36
N ASP A 30 -7.69 -1.84 -5.43
CA ASP A 30 -6.41 -2.12 -6.07
C ASP A 30 -5.32 -1.30 -5.37
N LEU A 31 -4.31 -1.98 -4.83
CA LEU A 31 -3.23 -1.39 -4.05
C LEU A 31 -1.91 -1.58 -4.79
N GLU A 32 -1.26 -0.47 -5.16
CA GLU A 32 -0.06 -0.50 -5.98
C GLU A 32 0.99 0.50 -5.48
N ILE A 33 2.24 0.07 -5.35
CA ILE A 33 3.35 0.98 -5.05
C ILE A 33 3.85 1.56 -6.37
N ILE A 34 3.47 2.81 -6.67
CA ILE A 34 3.75 3.44 -7.96
C ILE A 34 5.07 4.21 -7.98
N TYR A 35 5.63 4.53 -6.82
CA TYR A 35 6.89 5.27 -6.73
C TYR A 35 7.59 5.07 -5.39
N LYS A 36 8.93 5.01 -5.41
CA LYS A 36 9.78 5.02 -4.21
C LYS A 36 10.44 6.40 -4.08
N LEU A 37 10.20 7.09 -2.97
CA LEU A 37 10.80 8.40 -2.72
C LEU A 37 12.23 8.24 -2.20
N LYS A 38 13.12 9.17 -2.56
CA LYS A 38 14.46 9.22 -1.96
C LYS A 38 14.35 9.86 -0.59
N ARG A 39 15.12 9.37 0.37
CA ARG A 39 15.13 9.94 1.73
C ARG A 39 15.62 11.38 1.75
N THR A 40 16.48 11.73 0.80
CA THR A 40 17.02 13.08 0.59
C THR A 40 15.98 14.06 0.03
N ASP A 41 14.81 13.59 -0.41
CA ASP A 41 13.71 14.45 -0.83
C ASP A 41 12.98 15.10 0.37
N PHE A 42 13.36 14.72 1.60
CA PHE A 42 12.76 15.18 2.85
C PHE A 42 13.79 15.89 3.74
N SER A 43 13.31 16.86 4.52
CA SER A 43 14.09 17.52 5.57
C SER A 43 13.26 17.63 6.86
N PRO A 44 13.73 17.06 8.00
CA PRO A 44 14.96 16.28 8.15
C PRO A 44 14.89 14.94 7.39
N VAL A 45 16.06 14.36 7.10
CA VAL A 45 16.13 13.05 6.44
C VAL A 45 15.51 11.99 7.36
N PRO A 46 14.41 11.32 6.96
CA PRO A 46 13.71 10.36 7.81
C PRO A 46 14.59 9.12 8.05
N SER A 47 14.32 8.35 9.11
CA SER A 47 15.02 7.09 9.41
C SER A 47 14.54 5.89 8.58
N VAL A 48 13.40 6.01 7.90
CA VAL A 48 12.73 4.94 7.13
C VAL A 48 12.48 5.36 5.68
N ASN A 49 12.25 4.37 4.81
CA ASN A 49 11.88 4.61 3.42
C ASN A 49 10.40 4.96 3.30
N SER A 50 10.06 5.79 2.30
CA SER A 50 8.69 6.17 1.98
C SER A 50 8.36 5.85 0.52
N VAL A 51 7.11 5.51 0.27
CA VAL A 51 6.59 5.20 -1.07
C VAL A 51 5.29 5.95 -1.35
N LEU A 52 4.97 6.11 -2.62
CA LEU A 52 3.64 6.47 -3.08
C LEU A 52 2.85 5.18 -3.31
N LEU A 53 1.87 4.94 -2.43
CA LEU A 53 0.89 3.88 -2.59
C LEU A 53 -0.34 4.47 -3.29
N HIS A 54 -0.65 3.96 -4.47
CA HIS A 54 -1.91 4.18 -5.15
C HIS A 54 -2.98 3.25 -4.56
N ILE A 55 -4.15 3.81 -4.26
CA ILE A 55 -5.31 3.11 -3.73
C ILE A 55 -6.49 3.38 -4.67
N GLY A 56 -6.71 2.47 -5.62
CA GLY A 56 -7.81 2.55 -6.57
C GLY A 56 -9.02 1.81 -6.04
N LYS A 57 -10.19 2.48 -5.93
CA LYS A 57 -11.43 1.75 -5.61
C LYS A 57 -11.84 0.90 -6.81
N ARG A 58 -12.13 -0.39 -6.57
CA ARG A 58 -12.64 -1.27 -7.63
C ARG A 58 -14.02 -0.79 -8.08
N LYS A 59 -14.28 -0.85 -9.39
CA LYS A 59 -15.62 -0.59 -9.95
C LYS A 59 -16.67 -1.57 -9.41
N LYS A 60 -16.27 -2.82 -9.23
CA LYS A 60 -17.05 -3.89 -8.60
C LYS A 60 -16.19 -4.57 -7.54
N ALA A 61 -16.68 -4.65 -6.32
CA ALA A 61 -16.00 -5.38 -5.26
C ALA A 61 -15.96 -6.89 -5.54
N LEU A 62 -14.94 -7.58 -5.05
CA LEU A 62 -14.78 -9.03 -5.21
C LEU A 62 -15.72 -9.82 -4.29
N ILE A 63 -16.20 -9.18 -3.22
CA ILE A 63 -17.16 -9.74 -2.28
C ILE A 63 -18.32 -8.77 -2.08
N ASN A 64 -19.51 -9.30 -1.83
CA ASN A 64 -20.67 -8.49 -1.46
C ASN A 64 -20.56 -8.06 0.01
N LYS A 65 -21.23 -6.97 0.36
CA LYS A 65 -21.57 -6.72 1.76
C LYS A 65 -22.91 -7.41 1.99
N ASP A 66 -22.94 -8.37 2.91
CA ASP A 66 -24.17 -8.97 3.41
C ASP A 66 -25.06 -7.92 4.10
#